data_AF-A0A4Q3S5E4-F1
#
_entry.id   AF-A0A4Q3S5E4-F1
#
_cell.length_a   1.000
_cell.length_b   1.000
_cell.length_c   1.000
_cell.angle_alpha   90.00
_cell.angle_beta   90.00
_cell.angle_gamma   90.00
#
_symmetry.space_group_name_H-M   'P 1'
#
loop_
_entity.id
_entity.type
_entity.pdbx_description
1 polymer ?
#
loop_
_entity_poly.entity_id
_entity_poly.type
_entity_poly.pdbx_seq_one_letter_code
_entity_poly.pdbx_strand_id
1 'polypeptide(L)'
;MPVDVLTRLRTETRSSHQALEADLDIFSHLASDAGRRRLVGLFHGLHAGAEAALGPWLSALPDLDYDARRRQPLLDRDLAWFGDRAPAACPMPDPASEGEALGLLYVLEGSTLGGQVIRKRLLADGRTLDGVSFLDPYGDQTGPRWKGFLAVLGRACPPDRPAAGQAAVRGAVRGFAAAREWLCAPVRQEACA
;
A
#
# COMPACT_ATOMS: atom_id res chain seq x y z
N MET A 1 -20.93 -4.61 -23.29
CA MET A 1 -20.62 -5.39 -22.08
C MET A 1 -20.08 -4.43 -21.03
N PRO A 2 -20.62 -4.41 -19.81
CA PRO A 2 -20.04 -3.59 -18.74
C PRO A 2 -18.60 -4.02 -18.49
N VAL A 3 -17.67 -3.06 -18.44
CA VAL A 3 -16.26 -3.31 -18.16
C VAL A 3 -16.11 -3.76 -16.71
N ASP A 4 -15.38 -4.85 -16.48
CA ASP A 4 -15.18 -5.38 -15.13
C ASP A 4 -14.39 -4.41 -14.25
N VAL A 5 -14.64 -4.46 -12.93
CA VAL A 5 -14.02 -3.56 -11.96
C VAL A 5 -12.49 -3.63 -11.95
N LEU A 6 -11.87 -4.77 -12.28
CA LEU A 6 -10.42 -4.92 -12.27
C LEU A 6 -9.79 -4.17 -13.44
N THR A 7 -10.40 -4.27 -14.62
CA THR A 7 -10.00 -3.50 -15.80
C THR A 7 -10.14 -2.00 -15.55
N ARG A 8 -11.24 -1.59 -14.90
CA ARG A 8 -11.47 -0.20 -14.49
C ARG A 8 -10.40 0.30 -13.54
N LEU A 9 -10.14 -0.42 -12.44
CA LEU A 9 -9.07 -0.06 -11.48
C LEU A 9 -7.73 0.14 -12.18
N ARG A 10 -7.27 -0.83 -12.99
CA ARG A 10 -5.99 -0.75 -13.71
C ARG A 10 -5.90 0.43 -14.68
N THR A 11 -7.02 0.79 -15.32
CA THR A 11 -7.04 1.84 -16.33
C THR A 11 -7.17 3.20 -15.69
N GLU A 12 -8.12 3.36 -14.77
CA GLU A 12 -8.48 4.63 -14.14
C GLU A 12 -7.45 5.07 -13.08
N THR A 13 -6.67 4.16 -12.49
CA THR A 13 -5.59 4.53 -11.55
C THR A 13 -4.19 4.55 -12.17
N ARG A 14 -4.06 4.34 -13.49
CA ARG A 14 -2.73 4.24 -14.15
C ARG A 14 -1.89 5.50 -13.98
N SER A 15 -2.48 6.66 -14.23
CA SER A 15 -1.79 7.95 -14.10
C SER A 15 -1.41 8.22 -12.65
N SER A 16 -2.27 7.90 -11.69
CA SER A 16 -1.98 8.04 -10.25
C SER A 16 -0.83 7.14 -9.81
N HIS A 17 -0.78 5.89 -10.29
CA HIS A 17 0.33 4.98 -10.03
C HIS A 17 1.64 5.52 -10.60
N GLN A 18 1.65 5.94 -11.87
CA GLN A 18 2.84 6.49 -12.53
C GLN A 18 3.35 7.76 -11.85
N ALA A 19 2.45 8.64 -11.43
CA ALA A 19 2.81 9.86 -10.69
C ALA A 19 3.41 9.54 -9.32
N LEU A 20 2.84 8.58 -8.57
CA LEU A 20 3.41 8.15 -7.29
C LEU A 20 4.80 7.53 -7.48
N GLU A 21 4.97 6.66 -8.47
CA GLU A 21 6.25 6.01 -8.75
C GLU A 21 7.35 7.01 -9.12
N ALA A 22 7.02 7.97 -9.99
CA ALA A 22 7.95 9.01 -10.42
C ALA A 22 8.35 9.95 -9.28
N ASP A 23 7.38 10.39 -8.45
CA ASP A 23 7.64 11.36 -7.39
C ASP A 23 8.32 10.74 -6.17
N LEU A 24 8.03 9.47 -5.86
CA LEU A 24 8.64 8.79 -4.72
C LEU A 24 10.10 8.45 -4.98
N ASP A 25 10.44 8.07 -6.23
CA ASP A 25 11.77 7.57 -6.61
C ASP A 25 12.39 6.66 -5.52
N ILE A 26 11.71 5.55 -5.27
CA ILE A 26 11.99 4.67 -4.12
C ILE A 26 13.45 4.19 -4.08
N PHE A 27 14.10 4.08 -5.24
CA PHE A 27 15.50 3.66 -5.33
C PHE A 27 16.47 4.72 -4.81
N SER A 28 16.19 6.00 -5.02
CA SER A 28 16.97 7.10 -4.43
C SER A 28 16.90 7.08 -2.91
N HIS A 29 15.73 6.77 -2.34
CA HIS A 29 15.60 6.57 -0.88
C HIS A 29 16.41 5.36 -0.40
N LEU A 30 16.33 4.23 -1.10
CA LEU A 30 17.03 2.99 -0.73
C LEU A 30 18.54 3.01 -1.00
N ALA A 31 19.07 4.06 -1.62
CA ALA A 31 20.48 4.18 -1.94
C ALA A 31 21.38 4.44 -0.72
N SER A 32 20.81 4.87 0.42
CA SER A 32 21.52 5.17 1.66
C SER A 32 20.78 4.66 2.90
N ASP A 33 21.49 4.45 4.01
CA ASP A 33 20.88 4.02 5.27
C ASP A 33 19.90 5.06 5.84
N ALA A 34 20.25 6.35 5.76
CA ALA A 34 19.38 7.43 6.20
C ALA A 34 18.09 7.50 5.37
N GLY A 35 18.20 7.33 4.04
CA GLY A 35 17.04 7.29 3.15
C GLY A 35 16.16 6.06 3.38
N ARG A 36 16.76 4.88 3.59
CA ARG A 36 16.07 3.64 3.91
C ARG A 36 15.29 3.74 5.22
N ARG A 37 15.95 4.22 6.29
CA ARG A 37 15.32 4.49 7.60
C ARG A 37 14.11 5.43 7.46
N ARG A 38 14.28 6.53 6.73
CA ARG A 38 13.19 7.48 6.46
C ARG A 38 12.03 6.82 5.71
N LEU A 39 12.33 6.02 4.68
CA LEU A 39 11.33 5.33 3.88
C LEU A 39 10.50 4.36 4.73
N VAL A 40 11.14 3.60 5.62
CA VAL A 40 10.46 2.70 6.55
C VAL A 40 9.50 3.46 7.46
N GLY A 41 9.92 4.62 8.01
CA GLY A 41 9.03 5.48 8.80
C GLY A 41 7.82 5.98 7.98
N LEU A 42 8.04 6.40 6.74
CA LEU A 42 6.95 6.84 5.86
C LEU A 42 5.95 5.71 5.57
N PHE A 43 6.43 4.52 5.22
CA PHE A 43 5.55 3.36 5.00
C PHE A 43 4.87 2.89 6.29
N HIS A 44 5.54 3.01 7.45
CA HIS A 44 4.94 2.75 8.76
C HIS A 44 3.71 3.64 8.96
N GLY A 45 3.88 4.96 8.86
CA GLY A 45 2.79 5.91 9.03
C GLY A 45 1.64 5.69 8.02
N LEU A 46 1.97 5.40 6.76
CA LEU A 46 0.98 5.11 5.72
C LEU A 46 0.13 3.89 6.10
N HIS A 47 0.77 2.77 6.43
CA HIS A 47 0.07 1.54 6.78
C HIS A 47 -0.66 1.65 8.12
N ALA A 48 -0.13 2.35 9.11
CA ALA A 48 -0.82 2.60 10.38
C ALA A 48 -2.17 3.31 10.14
N GLY A 49 -2.14 4.41 9.39
CA GLY A 49 -3.35 5.16 9.04
C GLY A 49 -4.33 4.34 8.21
N ALA A 50 -3.83 3.61 7.22
CA ALA A 50 -4.69 2.86 6.33
C ALA A 50 -5.33 1.66 7.01
N GLU A 51 -4.58 0.93 7.84
CA GLU A 51 -5.11 -0.21 8.59
C GLU A 51 -6.18 0.22 9.59
N ALA A 52 -6.00 1.38 10.24
CA ALA A 52 -7.02 1.95 11.12
C ALA A 52 -8.31 2.28 10.36
N ALA A 53 -8.20 2.93 9.18
CA ALA A 53 -9.36 3.30 8.36
C ALA A 53 -10.07 2.10 7.71
N LEU A 54 -9.33 1.03 7.39
CA LEU A 54 -9.85 -0.14 6.68
C LEU A 54 -10.36 -1.24 7.60
N GLY A 55 -9.84 -1.37 8.82
CA GLY A 55 -10.23 -2.40 9.78
C GLY A 55 -11.75 -2.55 9.96
N PRO A 56 -12.52 -1.47 10.20
CA PRO A 56 -13.97 -1.54 10.37
C PRO A 56 -14.72 -2.12 9.17
N TRP A 57 -14.15 -2.04 7.97
CA TRP A 57 -14.77 -2.52 6.73
C TRP A 57 -14.32 -3.93 6.35
N LEU A 58 -13.05 -4.26 6.61
CA LEU A 58 -12.39 -5.41 5.98
C LEU A 58 -12.10 -6.56 6.93
N SER A 59 -12.03 -6.33 8.25
CA SER A 59 -11.70 -7.37 9.23
C SER A 59 -12.71 -8.53 9.25
N ALA A 60 -13.98 -8.25 8.99
CA ALA A 60 -15.04 -9.26 8.96
C ALA A 60 -15.37 -9.75 7.53
N LEU A 61 -14.67 -9.29 6.51
CA LEU A 61 -14.99 -9.63 5.12
C LEU A 61 -14.58 -11.09 4.82
N PRO A 62 -15.51 -11.97 4.42
CA PRO A 62 -15.20 -13.37 4.15
C PRO A 62 -14.15 -13.55 3.06
N ASP A 63 -13.33 -14.59 3.21
CA ASP A 63 -12.26 -14.99 2.28
C ASP A 63 -11.13 -13.95 2.06
N LEU A 64 -11.20 -12.78 2.69
CA LEU A 64 -10.17 -11.75 2.54
C LEU A 64 -8.92 -12.08 3.36
N ASP A 65 -9.10 -12.58 4.59
CA ASP A 65 -8.03 -12.72 5.60
C ASP A 65 -7.28 -11.39 5.79
N TYR A 66 -8.01 -10.36 6.24
CA TYR A 66 -7.48 -8.99 6.31
C TYR A 66 -6.31 -8.87 7.30
N ASP A 67 -6.38 -9.55 8.44
CA ASP A 67 -5.32 -9.50 9.46
C ASP A 67 -3.98 -9.99 8.91
N ALA A 68 -3.98 -11.05 8.08
CA ALA A 68 -2.75 -11.52 7.46
C ALA A 68 -2.24 -10.61 6.32
N ARG A 69 -2.99 -9.59 5.91
CA ARG A 69 -2.56 -8.60 4.90
C ARG A 69 -1.97 -7.33 5.50
N ARG A 70 -2.14 -7.15 6.82
CA ARG A 70 -1.58 -6.02 7.56
C ARG A 70 -0.06 -6.01 7.46
N ARG A 71 0.49 -4.81 7.33
CA ARG A 71 1.93 -4.56 7.17
C ARG A 71 2.58 -4.08 8.46
N GLN A 72 1.80 -3.56 9.40
CA GLN A 72 2.30 -3.04 10.68
C GLN A 72 3.30 -3.96 11.39
N PRO A 73 3.07 -5.27 11.56
CA PRO A 73 4.04 -6.14 12.25
C PRO A 73 5.42 -6.18 11.58
N LEU A 74 5.48 -6.08 10.25
CA LEU A 74 6.72 -6.07 9.49
C LEU A 74 7.41 -4.70 9.60
N LEU A 75 6.63 -3.62 9.54
CA LEU A 75 7.12 -2.25 9.66
C LEU A 75 7.61 -1.95 11.07
N ASP A 76 6.98 -2.48 12.12
CA ASP A 76 7.45 -2.38 13.51
C ASP A 76 8.81 -3.05 13.68
N ARG A 77 8.99 -4.23 13.09
CA ARG A 77 10.28 -4.94 13.08
C ARG A 77 11.35 -4.15 12.32
N ASP A 78 10.99 -3.58 11.18
CA ASP A 78 11.90 -2.77 10.37
C ASP A 78 12.31 -1.48 11.09
N LEU A 79 11.41 -0.82 11.83
CA LEU A 79 11.76 0.32 12.68
C LEU A 79 12.68 -0.09 13.83
N ALA A 80 12.37 -1.21 14.50
CA ALA A 80 13.21 -1.73 15.58
C ALA A 80 14.64 -2.04 15.11
N TRP A 81 14.80 -2.52 13.87
CA TRP A 81 16.12 -2.71 13.25
C TRP A 81 16.95 -1.43 13.18
N PHE A 82 16.31 -0.28 12.90
CA PHE A 82 16.97 1.03 12.86
C PHE A 82 17.08 1.72 14.23
N GLY A 83 16.48 1.16 15.27
CA GLY A 83 16.37 1.79 16.59
C GLY A 83 15.37 2.95 16.64
N ASP A 84 14.36 2.91 15.77
CA ASP A 84 13.41 4.01 15.57
C ASP A 84 12.12 3.78 16.35
N ARG A 85 11.40 4.88 16.56
CA ARG A 85 10.04 4.86 17.10
C ARG A 85 9.03 5.01 15.99
N ALA A 86 7.83 4.48 16.22
CA ALA A 86 6.71 4.67 15.32
C ALA A 86 6.42 6.17 15.10
N PRO A 87 6.41 6.65 13.85
CA PRO A 87 6.01 8.02 13.53
C PRO A 87 4.49 8.20 13.64
N ALA A 88 4.02 9.42 13.40
CA ALA A 88 2.60 9.69 13.28
C ALA A 88 1.98 8.91 12.11
N ALA A 89 0.73 8.48 12.28
CA ALA A 89 -0.03 7.83 11.22
C ALA A 89 -0.42 8.83 10.12
N CYS A 90 -0.43 8.36 8.87
CA CYS A 90 -0.97 9.09 7.73
C CYS A 90 -2.46 9.34 7.97
N PRO A 91 -2.97 10.58 7.76
CA PRO A 91 -4.39 10.88 7.85
C PRO A 91 -5.14 10.29 6.64
N MET A 92 -5.37 8.98 6.68
CA MET A 92 -5.99 8.28 5.57
C MET A 92 -7.46 8.67 5.42
N PRO A 93 -7.96 8.76 4.18
CA PRO A 93 -9.38 9.00 3.93
C PRO A 93 -10.25 7.86 4.47
N ASP A 94 -11.26 8.20 5.28
CA ASP A 94 -12.26 7.21 5.70
C ASP A 94 -13.05 6.70 4.46
N PRO A 95 -13.16 5.37 4.29
CA PRO A 95 -14.01 4.80 3.26
C PRO A 95 -15.48 5.05 3.59
N ALA A 96 -16.28 5.41 2.58
CA ALA A 96 -17.74 5.57 2.76
C ALA A 96 -18.53 4.27 2.46
N SER A 97 -17.86 3.23 1.98
CA SER A 97 -18.47 1.95 1.61
C SER A 97 -17.42 0.84 1.54
N GLU A 98 -17.88 -0.42 1.54
CA GLU A 98 -17.03 -1.61 1.31
C GLU A 98 -16.26 -1.50 -0.01
N GLY A 99 -16.90 -1.01 -1.07
CA GLY A 99 -16.26 -0.77 -2.36
C GLY A 99 -15.07 0.19 -2.24
N GLU A 100 -15.25 1.34 -1.58
CA GLU A 100 -14.15 2.28 -1.35
C GLU A 100 -13.02 1.69 -0.50
N ALA A 101 -13.35 0.91 0.53
CA ALA A 101 -12.36 0.23 1.37
C ALA A 101 -11.54 -0.79 0.56
N LEU A 102 -12.19 -1.61 -0.28
CA LEU A 102 -11.52 -2.54 -1.17
C LEU A 102 -10.67 -1.83 -2.23
N GLY A 103 -11.13 -0.69 -2.74
CA GLY A 103 -10.36 0.18 -3.62
C GLY A 103 -9.08 0.72 -2.98
N LEU A 104 -9.17 1.18 -1.74
CA LEU A 104 -8.01 1.61 -0.95
C LEU A 104 -7.04 0.45 -0.71
N LEU A 105 -7.55 -0.71 -0.30
CA LEU A 105 -6.73 -1.91 -0.13
C LEU A 105 -6.06 -2.35 -1.44
N TYR A 106 -6.69 -2.15 -2.61
CA TYR A 106 -6.10 -2.47 -3.90
C TYR A 106 -4.76 -1.74 -4.13
N VAL A 107 -4.63 -0.50 -3.66
CA VAL A 107 -3.37 0.26 -3.74
C VAL A 107 -2.28 -0.39 -2.86
N LEU A 108 -2.63 -0.70 -1.62
CA LEU A 108 -1.67 -1.27 -0.65
C LEU A 108 -1.28 -2.68 -1.00
N GLU A 109 -2.24 -3.53 -1.35
CA GLU A 109 -1.99 -4.92 -1.73
C GLU A 109 -1.29 -4.97 -3.10
N GLY A 110 -1.59 -4.05 -4.03
CA GLY A 110 -0.86 -3.94 -5.29
C GLY A 110 0.62 -3.60 -5.10
N SER A 111 0.95 -2.83 -4.06
CA SER A 111 2.34 -2.45 -3.76
C SER A 111 3.25 -3.65 -3.44
N THR A 112 2.69 -4.81 -3.05
CA THR A 112 3.50 -6.03 -2.78
C THR A 112 4.14 -6.59 -4.03
N LEU A 113 3.52 -6.39 -5.21
CA LEU A 113 4.08 -6.78 -6.49
C LEU A 113 5.30 -5.92 -6.83
N GLY A 114 5.20 -4.61 -6.61
CA GLY A 114 6.33 -3.67 -6.77
C GLY A 114 7.46 -3.98 -5.79
N GLY A 115 7.13 -4.34 -4.56
CA GLY A 115 8.10 -4.77 -3.54
C GLY A 115 9.01 -5.92 -3.99
N GLN A 116 8.48 -6.91 -4.72
CA GLN A 116 9.30 -7.98 -5.30
C GLN A 116 10.30 -7.47 -6.33
N VAL A 117 9.88 -6.53 -7.18
CA VAL A 117 10.77 -5.91 -8.19
C VAL A 117 11.88 -5.13 -7.50
N ILE A 118 11.54 -4.32 -6.50
CA ILE A 118 12.49 -3.52 -5.72
C ILE A 118 13.52 -4.43 -5.06
N ARG A 119 13.09 -5.50 -4.38
CA ARG A 119 14.00 -6.45 -3.72
C ARG A 119 14.95 -7.13 -4.68
N LYS A 120 14.43 -7.61 -5.81
CA LYS A 120 15.26 -8.23 -6.85
C LYS A 120 16.34 -7.27 -7.33
N ARG A 121 15.99 -5.98 -7.48
CA ARG A 121 16.95 -4.95 -7.88
C ARG A 121 17.99 -4.67 -6.80
N LEU A 122 17.58 -4.53 -5.54
CA LEU A 122 18.51 -4.33 -4.42
C LEU A 122 19.55 -5.46 -4.33
N LEU A 123 19.10 -6.71 -4.42
CA LEU A 123 20.00 -7.88 -4.41
C LEU A 123 20.94 -7.89 -5.62
N ALA A 124 20.43 -7.55 -6.82
CA ALA A 124 21.26 -7.46 -8.02
C ALA A 124 22.32 -6.37 -7.92
N ASP A 125 22.04 -5.29 -7.18
CA ASP A 125 22.98 -4.21 -6.89
C ASP A 125 23.88 -4.50 -5.67
N GLY A 126 23.83 -5.72 -5.11
CA GLY A 126 24.65 -6.14 -3.96
C GLY A 126 24.25 -5.50 -2.63
N ARG A 127 23.05 -4.93 -2.53
CA ARG A 127 22.53 -4.29 -1.31
C ARG A 127 21.81 -5.29 -0.42
N THR A 128 21.87 -5.04 0.89
CA THR A 128 21.13 -5.83 1.89
C THR A 128 19.63 -5.54 1.86
N LEU A 129 18.83 -6.52 2.29
CA LEU A 129 17.38 -6.39 2.53
C LEU A 129 17.03 -6.17 4.02
N ASP A 130 18.04 -5.99 4.88
CA ASP A 130 17.81 -5.77 6.31
C ASP A 130 17.01 -4.47 6.54
N GLY A 131 16.09 -4.50 7.50
CA GLY A 131 15.23 -3.36 7.82
C GLY A 131 14.26 -2.95 6.72
N VAL A 132 14.04 -3.75 5.67
CA VAL A 132 13.02 -3.49 4.63
C VAL A 132 12.15 -4.71 4.37
N SER A 133 11.88 -5.49 5.41
CA SER A 133 11.06 -6.70 5.31
C SER A 133 9.61 -6.41 4.87
N PHE A 134 9.12 -5.18 5.07
CA PHE A 134 7.82 -4.74 4.56
C PHE A 134 7.68 -4.84 3.03
N LEU A 135 8.79 -4.83 2.27
CA LEU A 135 8.80 -4.98 0.80
C LEU A 135 8.40 -6.39 0.35
N ASP A 136 8.53 -7.41 1.20
CA ASP A 136 8.13 -8.78 0.91
C ASP A 136 7.37 -9.42 2.07
N PRO A 137 6.08 -9.09 2.19
CA PRO A 137 5.26 -9.59 3.30
C PRO A 137 4.92 -11.08 3.18
N TYR A 138 4.98 -11.63 1.97
CA TYR A 138 4.33 -12.90 1.64
C TYR A 138 5.29 -13.92 1.02
N GLY A 139 6.50 -13.52 0.62
CA GLY A 139 7.41 -14.34 -0.15
C GLY A 139 6.73 -14.89 -1.40
N ASP A 140 6.85 -16.20 -1.57
CA ASP A 140 6.27 -16.97 -2.66
C ASP A 140 4.73 -16.90 -2.70
N GLN A 141 4.08 -16.48 -1.60
CA GLN A 141 2.63 -16.30 -1.54
C GLN A 141 2.15 -14.97 -2.13
N THR A 142 3.03 -14.09 -2.61
CA THR A 142 2.65 -12.80 -3.20
C THR A 142 1.65 -12.94 -4.34
N GLY A 143 1.94 -13.81 -5.31
CA GLY A 143 1.05 -14.05 -6.45
C GLY A 143 -0.32 -14.65 -6.05
N PRO A 144 -0.34 -15.76 -5.28
CA PRO A 144 -1.57 -16.33 -4.74
C PRO A 144 -2.43 -15.34 -3.93
N ARG A 145 -1.82 -14.58 -3.00
CA ARG A 145 -2.55 -13.61 -2.16
C ARG A 145 -3.13 -12.46 -2.97
N TRP A 146 -2.40 -11.97 -3.97
CA TRP A 146 -2.92 -10.97 -4.90
C TRP A 146 -4.13 -11.49 -5.69
N LYS A 147 -4.02 -12.69 -6.27
CA LYS A 147 -5.14 -13.31 -7.01
C LYS A 147 -6.36 -13.54 -6.11
N GLY A 148 -6.16 -14.02 -4.89
CA GLY A 148 -7.23 -14.21 -3.91
C GLY A 148 -7.94 -12.90 -3.58
N PHE A 149 -7.18 -11.82 -3.35
CA PHE A 149 -7.75 -10.50 -3.14
C PHE A 149 -8.55 -9.99 -4.34
N LEU A 150 -8.02 -10.11 -5.56
CA LEU A 150 -8.75 -9.69 -6.77
C LEU A 150 -10.06 -10.46 -6.95
N ALA A 151 -10.11 -11.73 -6.55
CA ALA A 151 -11.33 -12.52 -6.57
C ALA A 151 -12.38 -11.99 -5.56
N VAL A 152 -11.96 -11.61 -4.36
CA VAL A 152 -12.84 -10.98 -3.35
C VAL A 152 -13.36 -9.64 -3.89
N LEU A 153 -12.47 -8.78 -4.40
CA LEU A 153 -12.85 -7.47 -4.94
C LEU A 153 -13.82 -7.60 -6.12
N GLY A 154 -13.59 -8.55 -7.02
CA GLY A 154 -14.49 -8.83 -8.14
C GLY A 154 -15.89 -9.29 -7.70
N ARG A 155 -15.99 -10.10 -6.63
CA ARG A 155 -17.29 -10.52 -6.07
C ARG A 155 -18.03 -9.38 -5.37
N ALA A 156 -17.32 -8.51 -4.66
CA ALA A 156 -17.90 -7.36 -3.97
C ALA A 156 -18.39 -6.27 -4.95
N CYS A 157 -17.77 -6.18 -6.13
CA CYS A 157 -18.07 -5.18 -7.15
C CYS A 157 -18.49 -5.82 -8.48
N PRO A 158 -19.61 -6.56 -8.53
CA PRO A 158 -20.04 -7.27 -9.73
C PRO A 158 -20.54 -6.29 -10.82
N PRO A 159 -20.51 -6.66 -12.11
CA PRO A 159 -20.87 -5.76 -13.21
C PRO A 159 -22.31 -5.25 -13.21
N ASP A 160 -23.23 -5.98 -12.59
CA ASP A 160 -24.64 -5.61 -12.40
C ASP A 160 -24.85 -4.59 -11.27
N ARG A 161 -23.81 -4.28 -10.49
CA ARG A 161 -23.80 -3.22 -9.47
C ARG A 161 -22.73 -2.16 -9.78
N PRO A 162 -22.95 -1.31 -10.80
CA PRO A 162 -21.94 -0.33 -11.25
C PRO A 162 -21.50 0.65 -10.17
N ALA A 163 -22.39 0.98 -9.22
CA ALA A 163 -22.07 1.86 -8.08
C ALA A 163 -20.96 1.30 -7.17
N ALA A 164 -20.91 -0.03 -6.96
CA ALA A 164 -19.87 -0.68 -6.18
C ALA A 164 -18.51 -0.60 -6.89
N GLY A 165 -18.47 -0.88 -8.19
CA GLY A 165 -17.26 -0.71 -8.99
C GLY A 165 -16.78 0.74 -9.04
N GLN A 166 -17.69 1.71 -9.12
CA GLN A 166 -17.34 3.13 -9.05
C GLN A 166 -16.79 3.52 -7.67
N ALA A 167 -17.36 2.98 -6.59
CA ALA A 167 -16.83 3.14 -5.24
C ALA A 167 -15.41 2.58 -5.11
N ALA A 168 -15.15 1.39 -5.64
CA ALA A 168 -13.79 0.81 -5.66
C ALA A 168 -12.77 1.69 -6.39
N VAL A 169 -13.13 2.22 -7.57
CA VAL A 169 -12.23 3.14 -8.28
C VAL A 169 -12.01 4.42 -7.48
N ARG A 170 -13.05 5.03 -6.91
CA ARG A 170 -12.90 6.23 -6.05
C ARG A 170 -11.99 5.97 -4.85
N GLY A 171 -12.16 4.83 -4.19
CA GLY A 171 -11.30 4.41 -3.08
C GLY A 171 -9.84 4.30 -3.51
N ALA A 172 -9.57 3.64 -4.63
CA ALA A 172 -8.20 3.48 -5.13
C ALA A 172 -7.56 4.83 -5.52
N VAL A 173 -8.30 5.72 -6.19
CA VAL A 173 -7.82 7.07 -6.53
C VAL A 173 -7.50 7.88 -5.27
N ARG A 174 -8.39 7.86 -4.27
CA ARG A 174 -8.15 8.51 -2.95
C ARG A 174 -6.93 7.89 -2.25
N GLY A 175 -6.74 6.58 -2.36
CA GLY A 175 -5.59 5.86 -1.81
C GLY A 175 -4.26 6.28 -2.42
N PHE A 176 -4.18 6.32 -3.76
CA PHE A 176 -2.98 6.82 -4.43
C PHE A 176 -2.71 8.29 -4.09
N ALA A 177 -3.76 9.12 -4.01
CA ALA A 177 -3.60 10.54 -3.65
C ALA A 177 -3.02 10.70 -2.23
N ALA A 178 -3.59 10.00 -1.24
CA ALA A 178 -3.10 10.01 0.13
C ALA A 178 -1.69 9.43 0.26
N ALA A 179 -1.40 8.32 -0.43
CA ALA A 179 -0.07 7.72 -0.45
C ALA A 179 0.96 8.68 -1.06
N ARG A 180 0.65 9.35 -2.17
CA ARG A 180 1.54 10.33 -2.79
C ARG A 180 1.75 11.56 -1.91
N GLU A 181 0.69 12.11 -1.35
CA GLU A 181 0.79 13.25 -0.43
C GLU A 181 1.65 12.92 0.78
N TRP A 182 1.53 11.71 1.34
CA TRP A 182 2.30 11.29 2.50
C TRP A 182 3.74 10.91 2.18
N LEU A 183 3.95 10.03 1.20
CA LEU A 183 5.26 9.45 0.89
C LEU A 183 6.18 10.44 0.17
N CYS A 184 5.62 11.36 -0.61
CA CYS A 184 6.39 12.33 -1.41
C CYS A 184 6.39 13.73 -0.79
N ALA A 185 5.82 13.91 0.42
CA ALA A 185 5.90 15.19 1.12
C ALA A 185 7.37 15.61 1.31
N PRO A 186 7.69 16.91 1.10
CA PRO A 186 8.98 17.43 1.51
C PRO A 186 9.22 17.10 2.98
N VAL A 187 10.46 16.73 3.32
CA VAL A 187 10.86 16.43 4.70
C VAL A 187 10.39 17.58 5.59
N ARG A 188 9.39 17.32 6.44
CA ARG A 188 9.06 18.24 7.52
C ARG A 188 10.31 18.29 8.39
N GLN A 189 11.01 19.42 8.37
CA GLN A 189 12.08 19.65 9.34
C GLN A 189 11.41 19.55 10.71
N GLU A 190 11.68 18.47 11.43
CA GLU A 190 11.44 18.45 12.86
C GLU A 190 12.31 19.57 13.43
N ALA A 191 11.66 20.64 13.87
CA ALA A 191 12.33 21.68 14.62
C ALA A 191 12.99 21.00 15.82
N CYS A 192 14.32 21.00 15.86
CA CYS A 192 15.05 20.80 17.10
C CYS A 192 14.45 21.78 18.13
N ALA A 193 13.79 21.24 19.14
CA ALA A 193 13.43 21.93 20.36
C ALA A 193 14.22 21.28 21.51
#